data_AF-A0A950AUQ5-F1
#
_entry.id   AF-A0A950AUQ5-F1
#
_cell.length_a   1.000
_cell.length_b   1.000
_cell.length_c   1.000
_cell.angle_alpha   90.00
_cell.angle_beta   90.00
_cell.angle_gamma   90.00
#
_symmetry.space_group_name_H-M   'P 1'
#
loop_
_entity.id
_entity.type
_entity.pdbx_description
1 polymer ?
#
loop_
_entity_poly.entity_id
_entity_poly.type
_entity_poly.pdbx_seq_one_letter_code
_entity_poly.pdbx_strand_id
1 'polypeptide(L)'
;KGTIHTHDELIVDIDAVRALHRQGVVAMDMETGAIAAVCDRRGVEWTAFRAISDTIDHPPDPDVMTMLNPNGTTNVGAAVRFMVRRPHRIPHLVALATNGTKACNAAAAAAERALKGLESP
;
A
#
# COMPACT_ATOMS: atom_id res chain seq x y z
N LYS A 1 -4.03 7.23 -16.79
CA LYS A 1 -4.44 5.82 -17.02
C LYS A 1 -3.17 4.98 -17.05
N GLY A 2 -3.17 3.81 -16.42
CA GLY A 2 -1.99 2.94 -16.34
C GLY A 2 -2.35 1.60 -15.68
N THR A 3 -1.35 0.76 -15.47
CA THR A 3 -1.54 -0.61 -14.95
C THR A 3 -1.14 -0.70 -13.48
N ILE A 4 -1.92 -1.42 -12.68
CA ILE A 4 -1.49 -1.87 -11.34
C ILE A 4 -0.78 -3.21 -11.52
N HIS A 5 0.49 -3.28 -11.13
CA HIS A 5 1.24 -4.53 -11.13
C HIS A 5 1.07 -5.24 -9.80
N THR A 6 0.80 -6.54 -9.83
CA THR A 6 0.52 -7.33 -8.63
C THR A 6 1.50 -8.49 -8.56
N HIS A 7 2.17 -8.67 -7.42
CA HIS A 7 3.18 -9.72 -7.23
C HIS A 7 3.11 -10.25 -5.79
N ASP A 8 3.48 -11.50 -5.60
CA ASP A 8 3.56 -12.18 -4.29
C ASP A 8 4.79 -11.78 -3.48
N GLU A 9 5.72 -11.02 -4.06
CA GLU A 9 6.90 -10.49 -3.39
C GLU A 9 6.91 -8.95 -3.36
N LEU A 10 7.47 -8.41 -2.27
CA LEU A 10 7.71 -6.98 -2.15
C LEU A 10 8.97 -6.59 -2.95
N ILE A 11 8.77 -5.96 -4.11
CA ILE A 11 9.86 -5.42 -4.92
C ILE A 11 10.33 -4.09 -4.33
N VAL A 12 11.49 -4.09 -3.67
CA VAL A 12 12.12 -2.87 -3.11
C VAL A 12 13.31 -2.35 -3.90
N ASP A 13 13.75 -3.10 -4.92
CA ASP A 13 14.82 -2.66 -5.81
C ASP A 13 14.35 -1.49 -6.69
N ILE A 14 14.94 -0.31 -6.47
CA ILE A 14 14.55 0.91 -7.14
C ILE A 14 14.74 0.85 -8.66
N ASP A 15 15.71 0.08 -9.15
CA ASP A 15 15.95 -0.04 -10.60
C ASP A 15 14.88 -0.94 -11.25
N ALA A 16 14.47 -1.99 -10.54
CA ALA A 16 13.33 -2.82 -10.94
C ALA A 16 12.01 -2.00 -10.95
N VAL A 17 11.76 -1.22 -9.88
CA VAL A 17 10.58 -0.34 -9.80
C VAL A 17 10.58 0.71 -10.92
N ARG A 18 11.73 1.32 -11.21
CA ARG A 18 11.86 2.27 -12.33
C ARG A 18 11.64 1.62 -13.69
N ALA A 19 12.08 0.36 -13.86
CA ALA A 19 11.83 -0.39 -15.09
C ALA A 19 10.34 -0.64 -15.29
N LEU A 20 9.62 -1.06 -14.26
CA LEU A 20 8.16 -1.23 -14.28
C LEU A 20 7.44 0.09 -14.57
N HIS A 21 7.86 1.19 -13.94
CA HIS A 21 7.28 2.51 -14.19
C HIS A 21 7.42 2.94 -15.67
N ARG A 22 8.59 2.70 -16.28
CA ARG A 22 8.80 2.94 -17.72
C ARG A 22 7.90 2.09 -18.62
N GLN A 23 7.41 0.95 -18.14
CA GLN A 23 6.45 0.10 -18.84
C GLN A 23 4.97 0.52 -18.65
N GLY A 24 4.72 1.62 -17.92
CA GLY A 24 3.37 2.13 -17.68
C GLY A 24 2.68 1.57 -16.43
N VAL A 25 3.44 0.89 -15.55
CA VAL A 25 2.96 0.54 -14.21
C VAL A 25 2.87 1.81 -13.37
N VAL A 26 1.69 2.08 -12.81
CA VAL A 26 1.41 3.30 -12.02
C VAL A 26 1.28 3.03 -10.53
N ALA A 27 1.07 1.78 -10.14
CA ALA A 27 1.05 1.34 -8.75
C ALA A 27 1.40 -0.14 -8.67
N MET A 28 1.85 -0.56 -7.49
CA MET A 28 2.17 -1.94 -7.18
C MET A 28 1.42 -2.38 -5.93
N ASP A 29 0.97 -3.62 -5.92
CA ASP A 29 0.41 -4.24 -4.72
C ASP A 29 0.62 -5.76 -4.73
N MET A 30 0.08 -6.46 -3.73
CA MET A 30 0.24 -7.91 -3.61
C MET A 30 -1.09 -8.68 -3.67
N GLU A 31 -2.23 -7.99 -3.57
CA GLU A 31 -3.53 -8.66 -3.40
C GLU A 31 -4.49 -8.51 -4.58
N THR A 32 -4.44 -7.40 -5.32
CA THR A 32 -5.48 -7.06 -6.31
C THR A 32 -5.63 -8.13 -7.39
N GLY A 33 -4.52 -8.70 -7.88
CA GLY A 33 -4.58 -9.75 -8.91
C GLY A 33 -5.33 -11.01 -8.46
N ALA A 34 -5.11 -11.45 -7.22
CA ALA A 34 -5.78 -12.63 -6.68
C ALA A 34 -7.29 -12.38 -6.51
N ILE A 35 -7.68 -11.19 -6.03
CA ILE A 35 -9.07 -10.78 -5.87
C ILE A 35 -9.76 -10.69 -7.24
N ALA A 36 -9.14 -9.99 -8.20
CA ALA A 36 -9.61 -9.85 -9.57
C ALA A 36 -9.93 -11.22 -10.21
N ALA A 37 -8.98 -12.15 -10.12
CA ALA A 37 -9.13 -13.48 -10.69
C ALA A 37 -10.30 -14.27 -10.08
N VAL A 38 -10.60 -14.06 -8.79
CA VAL A 38 -11.77 -14.68 -8.14
C VAL A 38 -13.07 -14.04 -8.62
N CYS A 39 -13.14 -12.71 -8.67
CA CYS A 39 -14.30 -11.97 -9.15
C CYS A 39 -14.65 -12.33 -10.59
N ASP A 40 -13.65 -12.36 -11.48
CA ASP A 40 -13.81 -12.71 -12.89
C ASP A 40 -14.37 -14.14 -13.06
N ARG A 41 -13.83 -15.12 -12.31
CA ARG A 41 -14.35 -16.51 -12.31
C ARG A 41 -15.78 -16.62 -11.80
N ARG A 42 -16.21 -15.69 -10.95
CA ARG A 42 -17.56 -15.67 -10.34
C ARG A 42 -18.53 -14.77 -11.10
N GLY A 43 -18.09 -14.04 -12.12
CA GLY A 43 -18.90 -13.05 -12.84
C GLY A 43 -19.33 -11.87 -11.95
N VAL A 44 -18.51 -11.51 -10.95
CA VAL A 44 -18.78 -10.41 -10.03
C VAL A 44 -18.05 -9.16 -10.53
N GLU A 45 -18.81 -8.10 -10.81
CA GLU A 45 -18.22 -6.80 -11.12
C GLU A 45 -17.42 -6.27 -9.93
N TRP A 46 -16.25 -5.72 -10.19
CA TRP A 46 -15.35 -5.29 -9.13
C TRP A 46 -14.54 -4.06 -9.55
N THR A 47 -14.08 -3.34 -8.53
CA THR A 47 -13.11 -2.24 -8.65
C THR A 47 -12.25 -2.21 -7.39
N ALA A 48 -11.05 -1.63 -7.48
CA ALA A 48 -10.13 -1.53 -6.36
C ALA A 48 -9.73 -0.07 -6.09
N PHE A 49 -9.76 0.30 -4.82
CA PHE A 49 -9.24 1.58 -4.33
C PHE A 49 -8.04 1.29 -3.43
N ARG A 50 -6.87 1.84 -3.74
CA ARG A 50 -5.62 1.60 -3.00
C ARG A 50 -5.13 2.89 -2.35
N ALA A 51 -4.71 2.79 -1.10
CA ALA A 51 -3.88 3.80 -0.46
C ALA A 51 -2.42 3.57 -0.89
N ILE A 52 -1.70 4.65 -1.21
CA ILE A 52 -0.30 4.61 -1.60
C ILE A 52 0.55 4.97 -0.38
N SER A 53 1.39 4.05 0.08
CA SER A 53 2.27 4.22 1.24
C SER A 53 3.59 4.91 0.91
N ASP A 54 4.10 4.68 -0.29
CA ASP A 54 5.43 5.05 -0.74
C ASP A 54 5.44 5.32 -2.25
N THR A 55 6.50 5.95 -2.73
CA THR A 55 6.66 6.34 -4.13
C THR A 55 8.09 6.08 -4.59
N ILE A 56 8.34 6.14 -5.90
CA ILE A 56 9.70 6.00 -6.46
C ILE A 56 10.67 7.01 -5.83
N ASP A 57 10.20 8.23 -5.54
CA ASP A 57 11.01 9.28 -4.92
C ASP A 57 11.10 9.16 -3.40
N HIS A 58 10.18 8.41 -2.79
CA HIS A 58 10.08 8.19 -1.35
C HIS A 58 9.83 6.69 -1.09
N PRO A 59 10.85 5.83 -1.27
CA PRO A 59 10.70 4.39 -1.16
C PRO A 59 10.37 3.95 0.28
N PRO A 60 9.96 2.69 0.48
CA PRO A 60 9.68 2.15 1.81
C PRO A 60 10.87 2.37 2.76
N ASP A 61 10.59 2.85 3.97
CA ASP A 61 11.64 3.08 4.97
C ASP A 61 12.17 1.72 5.50
N PRO A 62 13.45 1.39 5.30
CA PRO A 62 14.01 0.11 5.72
C PRO A 62 13.89 -0.13 7.23
N ASP A 63 13.98 0.93 8.05
CA ASP A 63 13.82 0.79 9.50
C ASP A 63 12.38 0.34 9.83
N VAL A 64 11.38 0.86 9.12
CA VAL A 64 9.98 0.45 9.29
C VAL A 64 9.81 -1.02 8.93
N MET A 65 10.44 -1.48 7.86
CA MET A 65 10.40 -2.88 7.45
C MET A 65 10.96 -3.82 8.53
N THR A 66 11.98 -3.41 9.30
CA THR A 66 12.49 -4.22 10.42
C THR A 66 11.54 -4.34 11.61
N MET A 67 10.49 -3.52 11.65
CA MET A 67 9.46 -3.51 12.68
C MET A 67 8.19 -4.24 12.25
N LEU A 68 8.16 -4.87 11.09
CA LEU A 68 7.04 -5.66 10.59
C LEU A 68 7.32 -7.16 10.74
N ASN A 69 6.27 -7.92 11.04
CA ASN A 69 6.27 -9.37 10.94
C ASN A 69 6.17 -9.78 9.46
N PRO A 70 6.49 -11.04 9.09
CA PRO A 70 6.36 -11.53 7.72
C PRO A 70 4.95 -11.39 7.12
N ASN A 71 3.93 -11.33 7.97
CA ASN A 71 2.53 -11.11 7.57
C ASN A 71 2.13 -9.62 7.51
N GLY A 72 3.08 -8.69 7.58
CA GLY A 72 2.86 -7.25 7.53
C GLY A 72 2.34 -6.61 8.83
N THR A 73 2.05 -7.38 9.88
CA THR A 73 1.62 -6.82 11.17
C THR A 73 2.80 -6.20 11.93
N THR A 74 2.54 -5.17 12.74
CA THR A 74 3.59 -4.53 13.53
C THR A 74 4.14 -5.47 14.61
N ASN A 75 5.45 -5.66 14.62
CA ASN A 75 6.17 -6.26 15.72
C ASN A 75 6.37 -5.23 16.84
N VAL A 76 5.47 -5.22 17.81
CA VAL A 76 5.45 -4.24 18.91
C VAL A 76 6.78 -4.20 19.68
N GLY A 77 7.39 -5.36 19.95
CA GLY A 77 8.66 -5.43 20.66
C GLY A 77 9.81 -4.80 19.87
N ALA A 78 9.89 -5.06 18.56
CA ALA A 78 10.87 -4.42 17.68
C ALA A 78 10.63 -2.91 17.59
N ALA A 79 9.37 -2.47 17.49
CA ALA A 79 9.00 -1.07 17.42
C ALA A 79 9.37 -0.29 18.70
N VAL A 80 9.02 -0.82 19.88
CA VAL A 80 9.39 -0.22 21.16
C VAL A 80 10.92 -0.14 21.29
N ARG A 81 11.63 -1.23 20.99
CA ARG A 81 13.10 -1.24 21.02
C ARG A 81 13.71 -0.22 20.07
N PHE A 82 13.14 -0.06 18.88
CA PHE A 82 13.58 0.92 17.89
C PHE A 82 13.39 2.35 18.41
N MET A 83 12.20 2.68 18.94
CA MET A 83 11.90 4.01 19.47
C MET A 83 12.80 4.38 20.66
N VAL A 84 13.06 3.43 21.57
CA VAL A 84 13.99 3.64 22.69
C VAL A 84 15.41 3.92 22.21
N ARG A 85 15.88 3.21 21.17
CA ARG A 85 17.23 3.39 20.61
C ARG A 85 17.36 4.62 19.72
N ARG A 86 16.28 5.08 19.09
CA ARG A 86 16.28 6.17 18.11
C ARG A 86 15.09 7.12 18.35
N PRO A 87 15.04 7.83 19.50
CA PRO A 87 13.90 8.69 19.83
C PRO A 87 13.70 9.84 18.84
N HIS A 88 14.77 10.32 18.19
CA HIS A 88 14.70 11.33 17.14
C HIS A 88 13.92 10.88 15.88
N ARG A 89 13.68 9.56 15.71
CA ARG A 89 12.88 9.00 14.60
C ARG A 89 11.37 8.95 14.90
N ILE A 90 10.96 9.14 16.16
CA ILE A 90 9.54 9.10 16.56
C ILE A 90 8.68 10.08 15.74
N PRO A 91 9.08 11.35 15.50
CA PRO A 91 8.28 12.26 14.67
C PRO A 91 8.05 11.74 13.25
N HIS A 92 9.04 11.08 12.66
CA HIS A 92 8.91 10.46 11.34
C HIS A 92 7.89 9.31 11.35
N LEU A 93 7.93 8.43 12.36
CA LEU A 93 6.96 7.34 12.49
C LEU A 93 5.53 7.86 12.70
N VAL A 94 5.37 8.95 13.48
CA VAL A 94 4.07 9.62 13.66
C VAL A 94 3.58 10.21 12.34
N ALA A 95 4.46 10.85 11.57
CA ALA A 95 4.11 11.38 10.26
C ALA A 95 3.69 10.26 9.30
N LEU A 96 4.42 9.14 9.28
CA LEU A 96 4.08 7.97 8.47
C LEU A 96 2.70 7.41 8.85
N ALA A 97 2.44 7.18 10.14
CA ALA A 97 1.14 6.69 10.61
C ALA A 97 -0.01 7.66 10.26
N THR A 98 0.23 8.96 10.42
CA THR A 98 -0.75 10.02 10.10
C THR A 98 -1.06 10.06 8.61
N ASN A 99 -0.03 10.03 7.76
CA ASN A 99 -0.19 10.07 6.31
C ASN A 99 -0.83 8.78 5.78
N GLY A 100 -0.44 7.62 6.32
CA GLY A 100 -1.09 6.34 6.02
C GLY A 100 -2.58 6.35 6.36
N THR A 101 -2.94 6.82 7.56
CA THR A 101 -4.34 6.97 7.97
C THR A 101 -5.13 7.87 7.02
N LYS A 102 -4.56 9.02 6.64
CA LYS A 102 -5.19 9.93 5.67
C LYS A 102 -5.41 9.26 4.31
N ALA A 103 -4.42 8.55 3.79
CA ALA A 103 -4.52 7.85 2.51
C ALA A 103 -5.58 6.74 2.54
N CYS A 104 -5.61 5.93 3.62
CA CYS A 104 -6.63 4.91 3.82
C CYS A 104 -8.04 5.51 3.90
N ASN A 105 -8.22 6.59 4.66
CA ASN A 105 -9.51 7.27 4.76
C ASN A 105 -9.98 7.84 3.42
N ALA A 106 -9.05 8.40 2.63
CA ALA A 106 -9.36 8.90 1.29
C ALA A 106 -9.78 7.78 0.33
N ALA A 107 -9.09 6.64 0.38
CA ALA A 107 -9.43 5.46 -0.41
C ALA A 107 -10.80 4.89 -0.02
N ALA A 108 -11.07 4.77 1.29
CA ALA A 108 -12.37 4.33 1.81
C ALA A 108 -13.50 5.27 1.38
N ALA A 109 -13.32 6.58 1.52
CA ALA A 109 -14.31 7.56 1.09
C ALA A 109 -14.55 7.52 -0.44
N ALA A 110 -13.52 7.22 -1.24
CA ALA A 110 -13.67 7.03 -2.68
C ALA A 110 -14.49 5.77 -3.00
N ALA A 111 -14.24 4.67 -2.29
CA ALA A 111 -15.02 3.45 -2.42
C ALA A 111 -16.49 3.67 -2.06
N GLU A 112 -16.78 4.34 -0.94
CA GLU A 112 -18.14 4.69 -0.52
C GLU A 112 -18.87 5.53 -1.58
N ARG A 113 -18.19 6.52 -2.18
CA ARG A 113 -18.78 7.35 -3.25
C ARG A 113 -19.10 6.53 -4.49
N ALA A 114 -18.22 5.60 -4.86
CA ALA A 114 -18.45 4.72 -6.00
C ALA A 114 -19.67 3.81 -5.78
N LEU A 115 -19.81 3.23 -4.58
CA LEU A 115 -20.98 2.43 -4.22
C LEU A 115 -22.29 3.23 -4.29
N LYS A 116 -22.33 4.43 -3.69
CA LYS A 116 -23.51 5.31 -3.76
C LYS A 116 -23.87 5.73 -5.19
N GLY A 117 -22.86 5.86 -6.06
CA GLY A 117 -23.05 6.14 -7.48
C GLY A 117 -23.72 5.00 -8.24
N LEU A 118 -23.54 3.74 -7.82
CA LEU A 118 -24.22 2.57 -8.39
C LEU A 118 -25.69 2.47 -7.94
N GLU A 119 -26.02 3.01 -6.77
CA GLU A 119 -27.38 3.02 -6.22
C GLU A 119 -28.25 4.16 -6.78
N SER A 120 -27.64 5.09 -7.50
CA SER A 120 -28.35 6.21 -8.13
C SER A 120 -28.89 5.78 -9.51
N PRO A 121 -30.20 5.93 -9.78
CA PRO A 121 -30.84 5.48 -11.03
C PRO A 121 -30.37 6.22 -12.28
#